data_AF-A0A1Y2WJ73-F1
#
_entry.id   AF-A0A1Y2WJ73-F1
#
_cell.length_a   1.000
_cell.length_b   1.000
_cell.length_c   1.000
_cell.angle_alpha   90.00
_cell.angle_beta   90.00
_cell.angle_gamma   90.00
#
_symmetry.space_group_name_H-M   'P 1'
#
loop_
_entity.id
_entity.type
_entity.pdbx_description
1 polymer ?
#
loop_
_entity_poly.entity_id
_entity_poly.type
_entity_poly.pdbx_seq_one_letter_code
_entity_poly.pdbx_strand_id
1 'polypeptide(L)'
;MASNIGTYAHASVRKAVLSGFAASLYFASTLPVSAAAVISRRDTAVSVNEWDPVLQGIEDAQCADLAVIFARGTFDKGNLGPWVGGPFRDALVSGSTGVKLAIQGVNADSYPADLAGYIEEGGSNSCAASIGESVQNYVSQCPDTKVAIWGWSQGALCAHKALGELGDAAANVIALGVFGDPIGVWQDSVDYPAIPKGISFLSYCESTTPDPLCTNPIEDFPHNPKAFIDRLKAIWEEVDTTHMNDVQKEAVGELLVELPKQAVKELSQLATDIAEGHLRRWMLSPQHFWYGIDGKVNTAADDLFRVYNAQK
;
A
#
# COMPACT_ATOMS: atom_id res chain seq x y z
N MET A 1 61.01 -65.00 32.58
CA MET A 1 60.08 -64.03 33.22
C MET A 1 58.86 -63.91 32.33
N ALA A 2 57.66 -63.98 32.89
CA ALA A 2 56.41 -64.03 32.13
C ALA A 2 55.34 -63.10 32.75
N SER A 3 54.34 -62.75 31.93
CA SER A 3 53.02 -62.20 32.26
C SER A 3 52.92 -60.92 33.10
N ASN A 4 52.32 -59.87 32.53
CA ASN A 4 50.88 -59.65 32.80
C ASN A 4 50.17 -58.73 31.78
N ILE A 5 48.95 -59.13 31.41
CA ILE A 5 47.90 -58.37 30.71
C ILE A 5 46.58 -58.88 31.31
N GLY A 6 45.58 -58.03 31.60
CA GLY A 6 44.19 -58.52 31.77
C GLY A 6 43.31 -57.84 32.82
N THR A 7 42.32 -57.11 32.31
CA THR A 7 41.04 -56.60 32.84
C THR A 7 40.11 -57.58 33.59
N TYR A 8 39.20 -57.07 34.47
CA TYR A 8 37.82 -57.56 34.85
C TYR A 8 37.19 -56.59 35.90
N ALA A 9 35.90 -56.52 36.29
CA ALA A 9 34.57 -56.99 35.83
C ALA A 9 33.46 -56.09 36.50
N HIS A 10 32.45 -55.56 35.79
CA HIS A 10 31.05 -56.01 35.61
C HIS A 10 30.09 -56.20 36.84
N ALA A 11 29.04 -55.33 36.89
CA ALA A 11 27.59 -55.54 37.18
C ALA A 11 27.03 -56.33 38.39
N SER A 12 25.90 -55.82 38.99
CA SER A 12 24.64 -56.60 39.21
C SER A 12 23.42 -55.76 39.65
N VAL A 13 22.25 -56.40 39.79
CA VAL A 13 20.86 -55.86 39.85
C VAL A 13 20.08 -56.37 41.08
N ARG A 14 19.08 -55.64 41.64
CA ARG A 14 17.78 -56.19 42.17
C ARG A 14 16.76 -55.18 42.76
N LYS A 15 15.49 -55.34 42.33
CA LYS A 15 14.15 -55.28 43.01
C LYS A 15 13.86 -54.17 44.06
N ALA A 16 12.80 -53.34 44.00
CA ALA A 16 11.35 -53.46 43.69
C ALA A 16 10.42 -53.61 44.93
N VAL A 17 9.44 -52.69 45.09
CA VAL A 17 8.11 -52.87 45.76
C VAL A 17 7.11 -51.88 45.12
N LEU A 18 5.85 -52.30 44.92
CA LEU A 18 4.74 -51.48 44.41
C LEU A 18 3.93 -50.81 45.54
N SER A 19 3.49 -49.57 45.30
CA SER A 19 2.15 -49.06 45.62
C SER A 19 1.95 -47.82 44.73
N GLY A 20 0.82 -47.60 44.05
CA GLY A 20 -0.54 -48.03 44.34
C GLY A 20 -1.42 -46.78 44.33
N PHE A 21 -1.52 -46.08 43.20
CA PHE A 21 -2.31 -44.87 43.05
C PHE A 21 -3.44 -45.06 42.05
N ALA A 22 -4.63 -44.63 42.46
CA ALA A 22 -5.87 -44.81 41.71
C ALA A 22 -5.93 -43.92 40.46
N ALA A 23 -6.58 -44.42 39.42
CA ALA A 23 -6.88 -43.65 38.23
C ALA A 23 -7.95 -42.58 38.55
N SER A 24 -7.62 -41.32 38.31
CA SER A 24 -8.58 -40.22 38.25
C SER A 24 -8.50 -39.58 36.86
N LEU A 25 -9.54 -39.76 36.05
CA LEU A 25 -9.65 -39.12 34.74
C LEU A 25 -9.84 -37.62 34.90
N TYR A 26 -8.78 -36.84 34.67
CA TYR A 26 -8.89 -35.41 34.39
C TYR A 26 -9.11 -35.21 32.89
N PHE A 27 -10.37 -35.06 32.48
CA PHE A 27 -10.69 -34.41 31.21
C PHE A 27 -10.43 -32.91 31.36
N ALA A 28 -9.19 -32.49 31.09
CA ALA A 28 -8.88 -31.08 30.86
C ALA A 28 -9.43 -30.70 29.48
N SER A 29 -10.65 -30.16 29.44
CA SER A 29 -11.24 -29.61 28.21
C SER A 29 -10.52 -28.32 27.82
N THR A 30 -9.42 -28.44 27.09
CA THR A 30 -8.74 -27.30 26.46
C THR A 30 -9.57 -26.81 25.28
N LEU A 31 -10.54 -25.94 25.55
CA LEU A 31 -11.11 -25.09 24.51
C LEU A 31 -9.99 -24.19 23.96
N PRO A 32 -9.68 -24.20 22.66
CA PRO A 32 -8.79 -23.21 22.10
C PRO A 32 -9.50 -21.85 22.15
N VAL A 33 -8.96 -20.93 22.95
CA VAL A 33 -9.35 -19.51 22.85
C VAL A 33 -8.78 -18.98 21.54
N SER A 34 -9.62 -18.90 20.51
CA SER A 34 -9.22 -18.43 19.18
C SER A 34 -8.77 -16.97 19.21
N ALA A 35 -7.45 -16.75 19.25
CA ALA A 35 -6.83 -15.43 19.11
C ALA A 35 -7.03 -14.80 17.72
N ALA A 36 -7.60 -15.53 16.75
CA ALA A 36 -7.76 -15.13 15.35
C ALA A 36 -8.87 -14.08 15.09
N ALA A 37 -9.74 -13.78 16.06
CA ALA A 37 -10.97 -13.03 15.80
C ALA A 37 -10.85 -11.48 15.77
N VAL A 38 -9.67 -10.91 16.08
CA VAL A 38 -9.46 -9.45 16.15
C VAL A 38 -8.64 -8.90 14.97
N ILE A 39 -7.78 -9.72 14.36
CA ILE A 39 -6.91 -9.32 13.24
C ILE A 39 -7.73 -9.12 11.95
N SER A 40 -8.78 -9.92 11.73
CA SER A 40 -9.47 -10.02 10.44
C SER A 40 -10.39 -8.86 10.00
N ARG A 41 -10.64 -7.82 10.82
CA ARG A 41 -11.56 -6.71 10.45
C ARG A 41 -10.90 -5.35 10.19
N ARG A 42 -9.70 -5.12 10.72
CA ARG A 42 -8.97 -3.86 10.50
C ARG A 42 -8.14 -3.93 9.22
N ASP A 43 -7.49 -5.07 8.99
CA ASP A 43 -6.68 -5.26 7.78
C ASP A 43 -7.52 -5.17 6.51
N THR A 44 -8.77 -5.66 6.50
CA THR A 44 -9.69 -5.54 5.36
C THR A 44 -10.17 -4.11 5.09
N ALA A 45 -9.99 -3.15 6.01
CA ALA A 45 -10.33 -1.75 5.76
C ALA A 45 -9.23 -1.03 4.97
N VAL A 46 -7.98 -1.47 5.10
CA VAL A 46 -6.78 -0.84 4.50
C VAL A 46 -5.98 -1.78 3.59
N SER A 47 -6.49 -2.99 3.33
CA SER A 47 -5.87 -3.97 2.45
C SER A 47 -6.90 -4.76 1.63
N VAL A 48 -6.51 -5.16 0.43
CA VAL A 48 -7.26 -6.03 -0.49
C VAL A 48 -6.30 -6.88 -1.33
N ASN A 49 -6.63 -8.15 -1.54
CA ASN A 49 -5.81 -9.12 -2.26
C ASN A 49 -6.68 -10.01 -3.18
N GLU A 50 -7.55 -9.43 -4.00
CA GLU A 50 -8.50 -10.22 -4.81
C GLU A 50 -7.86 -10.87 -6.04
N TRP A 51 -6.60 -10.53 -6.37
CA TRP A 51 -5.85 -11.22 -7.43
C TRP A 51 -5.18 -12.51 -6.93
N ASP A 52 -4.92 -12.62 -5.61
CA ASP A 52 -4.20 -13.75 -5.00
C ASP A 52 -4.70 -15.14 -5.42
N PRO A 53 -6.01 -15.45 -5.47
CA PRO A 53 -6.47 -16.79 -5.86
C PRO A 53 -6.05 -17.17 -7.30
N VAL A 54 -6.04 -16.20 -8.22
CA VAL A 54 -5.53 -16.38 -9.58
C VAL A 54 -4.01 -16.48 -9.55
N LEU A 55 -3.32 -15.53 -8.89
CA LEU A 55 -1.85 -15.49 -8.83
C LEU A 55 -1.23 -16.75 -8.20
N GLN A 56 -1.94 -17.40 -7.26
CA GLN A 56 -1.52 -18.63 -6.58
C GLN A 56 -1.95 -19.91 -7.32
N GLY A 57 -2.67 -19.80 -8.45
CA GLY A 57 -3.13 -20.95 -9.24
C GLY A 57 -4.17 -21.81 -8.51
N ILE A 58 -5.05 -21.20 -7.71
CA ILE A 58 -6.11 -21.92 -6.99
C ILE A 58 -7.13 -22.48 -8.00
N GLU A 59 -7.47 -23.75 -7.84
CA GLU A 59 -8.48 -24.44 -8.67
C GLU A 59 -9.84 -23.69 -8.57
N ASP A 60 -10.53 -23.56 -9.72
CA ASP A 60 -11.75 -22.75 -9.90
C ASP A 60 -11.64 -21.22 -9.66
N ALA A 61 -10.44 -20.67 -9.48
CA ALA A 61 -10.26 -19.21 -9.44
C ALA A 61 -10.70 -18.56 -10.77
N GLN A 62 -11.61 -17.58 -10.69
CA GLN A 62 -12.15 -16.92 -11.88
C GLN A 62 -11.41 -15.62 -12.19
N CYS A 63 -11.01 -15.45 -13.45
CA CYS A 63 -10.56 -14.16 -13.97
C CYS A 63 -11.65 -13.09 -13.84
N ALA A 64 -11.24 -11.89 -13.46
CA ALA A 64 -12.08 -10.70 -13.53
C ALA A 64 -12.19 -10.21 -14.98
N ASP A 65 -13.33 -9.63 -15.33
CA ASP A 65 -13.49 -8.90 -16.60
C ASP A 65 -12.74 -7.55 -16.53
N LEU A 66 -12.70 -6.95 -15.33
CA LEU A 66 -11.95 -5.75 -14.98
C LEU A 66 -11.13 -5.99 -13.70
N ALA A 67 -9.81 -5.93 -13.82
CA ALA A 67 -8.86 -6.03 -12.72
C ALA A 67 -8.27 -4.63 -12.41
N VAL A 68 -8.23 -4.24 -11.13
CA VAL A 68 -7.68 -2.94 -10.71
C VAL A 68 -6.53 -3.15 -9.73
N ILE A 69 -5.37 -2.57 -9.99
CA ILE A 69 -4.25 -2.52 -9.03
C ILE A 69 -4.08 -1.10 -8.49
N PHE A 70 -3.96 -0.96 -7.17
CA PHE A 70 -3.93 0.33 -6.48
C PHE A 70 -2.66 0.50 -5.63
N ALA A 71 -1.92 1.58 -5.87
CA ALA A 71 -0.80 2.02 -5.05
C ALA A 71 -1.24 3.11 -4.05
N ARG A 72 -1.10 2.80 -2.75
CA ARG A 72 -1.38 3.71 -1.62
C ARG A 72 -0.39 4.88 -1.55
N GLY A 73 -0.62 5.84 -0.64
CA GLY A 73 0.22 7.03 -0.47
C GLY A 73 1.30 6.86 0.61
N THR A 74 2.19 7.85 0.73
CA THR A 74 3.24 7.86 1.75
C THR A 74 2.65 7.74 3.16
N PHE A 75 3.26 6.93 4.01
CA PHE A 75 2.84 6.57 5.37
C PHE A 75 1.54 5.74 5.48
N ASP A 76 0.89 5.38 4.37
CA ASP A 76 -0.31 4.56 4.43
C ASP A 76 -0.01 3.13 4.92
N LYS A 77 -0.91 2.60 5.75
CA LYS A 77 -0.92 1.20 6.21
C LYS A 77 -1.56 0.24 5.20
N GLY A 78 -1.27 -1.05 5.36
CA GLY A 78 -1.83 -2.12 4.52
C GLY A 78 -1.33 -2.00 3.08
N ASN A 79 -2.17 -2.35 2.10
CA ASN A 79 -1.85 -2.18 0.67
C ASN A 79 -2.81 -1.22 -0.09
N LEU A 80 -3.89 -0.75 0.55
CA LEU A 80 -4.79 0.30 0.05
C LEU A 80 -4.67 1.64 0.78
N GLY A 81 -4.26 1.63 2.05
CA GLY A 81 -4.30 2.82 2.90
C GLY A 81 -5.71 3.20 3.40
N PRO A 82 -5.79 4.09 4.41
CA PRO A 82 -7.03 4.45 5.10
C PRO A 82 -7.76 5.66 4.48
N TRP A 83 -7.12 6.35 3.52
CA TRP A 83 -7.62 7.61 2.96
C TRP A 83 -8.35 7.42 1.65
N VAL A 84 -7.68 6.90 0.62
CA VAL A 84 -8.22 6.86 -0.76
C VAL A 84 -8.51 5.45 -1.24
N GLY A 85 -7.62 4.48 -1.03
CA GLY A 85 -7.76 3.13 -1.59
C GLY A 85 -8.98 2.36 -1.07
N GLY A 86 -9.25 2.43 0.24
CA GLY A 86 -10.45 1.84 0.84
C GLY A 86 -11.76 2.41 0.24
N PRO A 87 -11.99 3.74 0.32
CA PRO A 87 -13.17 4.37 -0.29
C PRO A 87 -13.27 4.18 -1.81
N PHE A 88 -12.14 4.14 -2.54
CA PHE A 88 -12.14 3.86 -3.97
C PHE A 88 -12.55 2.42 -4.29
N ARG A 89 -12.04 1.44 -3.54
CA ARG A 89 -12.51 0.05 -3.63
C ARG A 89 -14.01 -0.04 -3.41
N ASP A 90 -14.52 0.61 -2.37
CA ASP A 90 -15.95 0.56 -2.03
C ASP A 90 -16.83 1.22 -3.13
N ALA A 91 -16.35 2.32 -3.73
CA ALA A 91 -17.01 2.95 -4.89
C ALA A 91 -17.00 2.02 -6.13
N LEU A 92 -15.87 1.38 -6.44
CA LEU A 92 -15.76 0.41 -7.54
C LEU A 92 -16.69 -0.79 -7.34
N VAL A 93 -16.73 -1.36 -6.13
CA VAL A 93 -17.62 -2.48 -5.77
C VAL A 93 -19.09 -2.06 -5.87
N SER A 94 -19.44 -0.81 -5.51
CA SER A 94 -20.80 -0.31 -5.69
C SER A 94 -21.19 -0.10 -7.16
N GLY A 95 -20.24 0.21 -8.04
CA GLY A 95 -20.47 0.45 -9.47
C GLY A 95 -20.42 -0.80 -10.36
N SER A 96 -19.88 -1.92 -9.88
CA SER A 96 -19.55 -3.13 -10.67
C SER A 96 -20.74 -3.99 -11.14
N THR A 97 -21.96 -3.45 -11.18
CA THR A 97 -23.16 -4.21 -11.55
C THR A 97 -23.03 -4.80 -12.96
N GLY A 98 -22.93 -6.14 -13.04
CA GLY A 98 -22.74 -6.86 -14.31
C GLY A 98 -21.29 -6.88 -14.82
N VAL A 99 -20.30 -6.63 -13.95
CA VAL A 99 -18.86 -6.71 -14.24
C VAL A 99 -18.20 -7.58 -13.17
N LYS A 100 -17.46 -8.63 -13.55
CA LYS A 100 -16.57 -9.32 -12.62
C LYS A 100 -15.37 -8.41 -12.35
N LEU A 101 -15.34 -7.85 -11.15
CA LEU A 101 -14.30 -6.93 -10.68
C LEU A 101 -13.37 -7.67 -9.71
N ALA A 102 -12.06 -7.41 -9.78
CA ALA A 102 -11.10 -7.82 -8.75
C ALA A 102 -10.07 -6.71 -8.49
N ILE A 103 -9.84 -6.38 -7.22
CA ILE A 103 -9.00 -5.27 -6.78
C ILE A 103 -7.80 -5.80 -5.98
N GLN A 104 -6.62 -5.27 -6.28
CA GLN A 104 -5.36 -5.62 -5.64
C GLN A 104 -4.66 -4.37 -5.12
N GLY A 105 -4.23 -4.35 -3.86
CA GLY A 105 -3.26 -3.35 -3.40
C GLY A 105 -1.83 -3.81 -3.67
N VAL A 106 -0.92 -2.88 -3.98
CA VAL A 106 0.51 -3.19 -4.18
C VAL A 106 1.12 -3.76 -2.89
N ASN A 107 1.77 -4.93 -2.99
CA ASN A 107 2.27 -5.67 -1.83
C ASN A 107 3.13 -4.79 -0.90
N ALA A 108 2.79 -4.77 0.40
CA ALA A 108 3.45 -3.94 1.39
C ALA A 108 4.94 -4.31 1.64
N ASP A 109 5.34 -5.56 1.37
CA ASP A 109 6.73 -6.00 1.46
C ASP A 109 7.59 -5.42 0.31
N SER A 110 6.99 -5.27 -0.88
CA SER A 110 7.62 -4.67 -2.06
C SER A 110 7.47 -3.14 -2.10
N TYR A 111 6.44 -2.61 -1.44
CA TYR A 111 6.16 -1.18 -1.36
C TYR A 111 5.94 -0.75 0.11
N PRO A 112 7.01 -0.28 0.79
CA PRO A 112 6.93 0.25 2.16
C PRO A 112 6.06 1.50 2.31
N ALA A 113 5.87 2.26 1.22
CA ALA A 113 5.25 3.59 1.20
C ALA A 113 5.89 4.57 2.20
N ASP A 114 7.23 4.62 2.22
CA ASP A 114 8.00 5.51 3.09
C ASP A 114 8.38 6.83 2.42
N LEU A 115 8.89 7.78 3.20
CA LEU A 115 9.29 9.09 2.68
C LEU A 115 10.50 9.00 1.74
N ALA A 116 11.41 8.05 1.97
CA ALA A 116 12.62 7.85 1.15
C ALA A 116 12.24 7.54 -0.31
N GLY A 117 11.37 6.55 -0.55
CA GLY A 117 10.88 6.24 -1.90
C GLY A 117 10.06 7.37 -2.54
N TYR A 118 9.68 8.42 -1.80
CA TYR A 118 9.03 9.61 -2.38
C TYR A 118 10.07 10.69 -2.70
N ILE A 119 10.95 11.00 -1.75
CA ILE A 119 11.93 12.10 -1.82
C ILE A 119 13.18 11.75 -2.64
N GLU A 120 13.74 10.55 -2.49
CA GLU A 120 14.96 10.15 -3.20
C GLU A 120 14.67 9.69 -4.62
N GLU A 121 13.49 9.09 -4.85
CA GLU A 121 13.16 8.42 -6.11
C GLU A 121 12.12 9.16 -6.96
N GLY A 122 11.36 10.11 -6.40
CA GLY A 122 10.17 10.68 -7.06
C GLY A 122 9.08 9.64 -7.28
N GLY A 123 8.74 8.89 -6.22
CA GLY A 123 7.85 7.73 -6.28
C GLY A 123 8.63 6.42 -6.34
N SER A 124 8.21 5.42 -5.56
CA SER A 124 9.02 4.24 -5.31
C SER A 124 9.23 3.39 -6.57
N ASN A 125 10.48 3.06 -6.87
CA ASN A 125 10.85 2.20 -7.99
C ASN A 125 10.45 0.73 -7.72
N SER A 126 10.59 0.23 -6.48
CA SER A 126 10.15 -1.12 -6.11
C SER A 126 8.63 -1.27 -6.15
N CYS A 127 7.90 -0.20 -5.82
CA CYS A 127 6.45 -0.08 -6.02
C CYS A 127 6.06 -0.18 -7.50
N ALA A 128 6.74 0.57 -8.38
CA ALA A 128 6.51 0.51 -9.82
C ALA A 128 6.79 -0.89 -10.42
N ALA A 129 7.92 -1.50 -10.05
CA ALA A 129 8.27 -2.86 -10.46
C ALA A 129 7.25 -3.90 -9.94
N SER A 130 6.79 -3.77 -8.69
CA SER A 130 5.76 -4.64 -8.11
C SER A 130 4.41 -4.53 -8.82
N ILE A 131 4.01 -3.34 -9.28
CA ILE A 131 2.84 -3.15 -10.14
C ILE A 131 3.05 -3.88 -11.47
N GLY A 132 4.18 -3.65 -12.13
CA GLY A 132 4.52 -4.27 -13.43
C GLY A 132 4.49 -5.80 -13.36
N GLU A 133 5.19 -6.39 -12.39
CA GLU A 133 5.20 -7.83 -12.13
C GLU A 133 3.81 -8.38 -11.84
N SER A 134 3.03 -7.71 -10.98
CA SER A 134 1.66 -8.14 -10.65
C SER A 134 0.75 -8.15 -11.87
N VAL A 135 0.83 -7.09 -12.71
CA VAL A 135 0.04 -6.98 -13.95
C VAL A 135 0.46 -8.03 -14.96
N GLN A 136 1.76 -8.22 -15.20
CA GLN A 136 2.27 -9.26 -16.12
C GLN A 136 1.82 -10.66 -15.67
N ASN A 137 1.98 -11.00 -14.39
CA ASN A 137 1.60 -12.29 -13.84
C ASN A 137 0.09 -12.53 -13.89
N TYR A 138 -0.74 -11.52 -13.58
CA TYR A 138 -2.20 -11.66 -13.66
C TYR A 138 -2.68 -11.80 -15.11
N VAL A 139 -2.19 -10.97 -16.04
CA VAL A 139 -2.53 -11.04 -17.47
C VAL A 139 -2.08 -12.37 -18.10
N SER A 140 -0.96 -12.94 -17.67
CA SER A 140 -0.50 -14.25 -18.17
C SER A 140 -1.48 -15.40 -17.89
N GLN A 141 -2.28 -15.27 -16.82
CA GLN A 141 -3.29 -16.24 -16.41
C GLN A 141 -4.71 -15.85 -16.86
N CYS A 142 -4.95 -14.54 -17.03
CA CYS A 142 -6.22 -13.95 -17.43
C CYS A 142 -6.06 -13.07 -18.68
N PRO A 143 -5.73 -13.63 -19.86
CA PRO A 143 -5.37 -12.86 -21.05
C PRO A 143 -6.49 -11.98 -21.62
N ASP A 144 -7.75 -12.28 -21.32
CA ASP A 144 -8.92 -11.49 -21.73
C ASP A 144 -9.25 -10.33 -20.78
N THR A 145 -8.61 -10.27 -19.60
CA THR A 145 -8.92 -9.25 -18.58
C THR A 145 -8.55 -7.84 -19.03
N LYS A 146 -9.33 -6.84 -18.61
CA LYS A 146 -8.94 -5.43 -18.73
C LYS A 146 -8.33 -4.98 -17.42
N VAL A 147 -7.17 -4.33 -17.48
CA VAL A 147 -6.44 -3.85 -16.30
C VAL A 147 -6.55 -2.34 -16.17
N ALA A 148 -6.81 -1.85 -14.96
CA ALA A 148 -6.61 -0.45 -14.60
C ALA A 148 -5.50 -0.35 -13.56
N ILE A 149 -4.54 0.53 -13.79
CA ILE A 149 -3.49 0.86 -12.84
C ILE A 149 -3.89 2.16 -12.15
N TRP A 150 -3.86 2.19 -10.83
CA TRP A 150 -4.30 3.33 -10.06
C TRP A 150 -3.34 3.68 -8.94
N GLY A 151 -3.23 4.97 -8.63
CA GLY A 151 -2.37 5.44 -7.55
C GLY A 151 -2.88 6.69 -6.85
N TRP A 152 -2.33 6.96 -5.67
CA TRP A 152 -2.66 8.14 -4.87
C TRP A 152 -1.38 8.68 -4.21
N SER A 153 -1.15 9.99 -4.26
CA SER A 153 0.08 10.61 -3.69
C SER A 153 1.36 10.00 -4.29
N GLN A 154 2.32 9.53 -3.48
CA GLN A 154 3.47 8.71 -3.92
C GLN A 154 3.06 7.51 -4.81
N GLY A 155 1.93 6.88 -4.52
CA GLY A 155 1.38 5.79 -5.33
C GLY A 155 0.98 6.23 -6.74
N ALA A 156 0.59 7.49 -6.95
CA ALA A 156 0.35 8.02 -8.29
C ALA A 156 1.65 8.06 -9.10
N LEU A 157 2.76 8.46 -8.47
CA LEU A 157 4.10 8.41 -9.09
C LEU A 157 4.54 6.96 -9.38
N CYS A 158 4.25 6.00 -8.47
CA CYS A 158 4.45 4.58 -8.78
C CYS A 158 3.66 4.15 -10.02
N ALA A 159 2.39 4.55 -10.12
CA ALA A 159 1.48 4.16 -11.19
C ALA A 159 1.93 4.72 -12.56
N HIS A 160 2.45 5.95 -12.60
CA HIS A 160 3.12 6.51 -13.78
C HIS A 160 4.37 5.71 -14.15
N LYS A 161 5.27 5.45 -13.20
CA LYS A 161 6.51 4.68 -13.44
C LYS A 161 6.23 3.25 -13.92
N ALA A 162 5.21 2.60 -13.36
CA ALA A 162 4.83 1.23 -13.66
C ALA A 162 4.48 1.01 -15.14
N LEU A 163 4.11 2.04 -15.89
CA LEU A 163 3.92 1.97 -17.34
C LEU A 163 5.17 1.47 -18.10
N GLY A 164 6.37 1.75 -17.58
CA GLY A 164 7.63 1.23 -18.13
C GLY A 164 7.88 -0.24 -17.83
N GLU A 165 7.17 -0.81 -16.84
CA GLU A 165 7.36 -2.15 -16.28
C GLU A 165 6.33 -3.18 -16.80
N LEU A 166 5.50 -2.82 -17.79
CA LEU A 166 4.37 -3.65 -18.23
C LEU A 166 4.73 -4.71 -19.27
N GLY A 167 5.77 -4.49 -20.08
CA GLY A 167 6.07 -5.35 -21.23
C GLY A 167 4.85 -5.53 -22.15
N ASP A 168 4.61 -6.77 -22.59
CA ASP A 168 3.47 -7.11 -23.46
C ASP A 168 2.11 -6.94 -22.76
N ALA A 169 2.06 -7.00 -21.42
CA ALA A 169 0.81 -6.83 -20.65
C ALA A 169 0.23 -5.41 -20.74
N ALA A 170 0.99 -4.44 -21.28
CA ALA A 170 0.48 -3.12 -21.65
C ALA A 170 -0.74 -3.17 -22.59
N ALA A 171 -0.88 -4.23 -23.39
CA ALA A 171 -2.03 -4.43 -24.28
C ALA A 171 -3.36 -4.67 -23.52
N ASN A 172 -3.30 -5.08 -22.26
CA ASN A 172 -4.46 -5.32 -21.40
C ASN A 172 -4.82 -4.10 -20.53
N VAL A 173 -3.90 -3.15 -20.36
CA VAL A 173 -4.15 -1.94 -19.57
C VAL A 173 -5.02 -0.97 -20.35
N ILE A 174 -6.13 -0.53 -19.74
CA ILE A 174 -7.11 0.39 -20.35
C ILE A 174 -7.10 1.77 -19.72
N ALA A 175 -6.60 1.90 -18.50
CA ALA A 175 -6.59 3.15 -17.75
C ALA A 175 -5.39 3.27 -16.81
N LEU A 176 -4.85 4.49 -16.72
CA LEU A 176 -4.02 4.96 -15.63
C LEU A 176 -4.82 6.04 -14.88
N GLY A 177 -5.16 5.77 -13.62
CA GLY A 177 -5.89 6.72 -12.77
C GLY A 177 -5.06 7.19 -11.59
N VAL A 178 -5.18 8.46 -11.22
CA VAL A 178 -4.33 9.08 -10.18
C VAL A 178 -5.09 10.10 -9.33
N PHE A 179 -4.96 10.04 -8.01
CA PHE A 179 -5.47 11.06 -7.07
C PHE A 179 -4.31 11.82 -6.41
N GLY A 180 -4.43 13.15 -6.29
CA GLY A 180 -3.39 13.97 -5.65
C GLY A 180 -2.03 13.81 -6.34
N ASP A 181 -2.02 13.76 -7.66
CA ASP A 181 -0.87 13.39 -8.49
C ASP A 181 0.30 14.38 -8.38
N PRO A 182 1.43 14.01 -7.73
CA PRO A 182 2.56 14.90 -7.55
C PRO A 182 3.45 15.04 -8.79
N ILE A 183 3.12 14.42 -9.94
CA ILE A 183 4.03 14.36 -11.10
C ILE A 183 4.55 15.75 -11.53
N GLY A 184 3.70 16.78 -11.43
CA GLY A 184 4.06 18.17 -11.75
C GLY A 184 5.06 18.86 -10.81
N VAL A 185 5.46 18.24 -9.69
CA VAL A 185 6.56 18.71 -8.81
C VAL A 185 7.84 17.86 -8.92
N TRP A 186 7.84 16.88 -9.83
CA TRP A 186 8.95 15.95 -10.07
C TRP A 186 9.45 15.90 -11.51
N GLN A 187 8.65 16.35 -12.49
CA GLN A 187 9.01 16.37 -13.92
C GLN A 187 10.28 17.17 -14.30
N ASP A 188 10.82 17.97 -13.38
CA ASP A 188 12.09 18.68 -13.55
C ASP A 188 13.33 17.79 -13.30
N SER A 189 13.17 16.68 -12.57
CA SER A 189 14.27 15.83 -12.10
C SER A 189 14.05 14.32 -12.35
N VAL A 190 12.80 13.89 -12.56
CA VAL A 190 12.42 12.49 -12.81
C VAL A 190 11.68 12.39 -14.15
N ASP A 191 12.20 11.53 -15.04
CA ASP A 191 11.55 11.19 -16.30
C ASP A 191 10.52 10.07 -16.07
N TYR A 192 9.26 10.32 -16.40
CA TYR A 192 8.15 9.39 -16.24
C TYR A 192 7.75 8.82 -17.60
N PRO A 193 7.53 7.51 -17.75
CA PRO A 193 7.14 6.92 -19.02
C PRO A 193 5.90 7.58 -19.63
N ALA A 194 5.98 7.96 -20.91
CA ALA A 194 4.84 8.53 -21.62
C ALA A 194 3.69 7.52 -21.72
N ILE A 195 2.46 7.98 -21.44
CA ILE A 195 1.27 7.13 -21.40
C ILE A 195 1.02 6.46 -22.77
N PRO A 196 1.07 5.11 -22.85
CA PRO A 196 0.84 4.37 -24.10
C PRO A 196 -0.50 4.69 -24.75
N LYS A 197 -0.51 4.78 -26.08
CA LYS A 197 -1.73 5.01 -26.87
C LYS A 197 -2.72 3.86 -26.66
N GLY A 198 -3.88 4.17 -26.10
CA GLY A 198 -4.95 3.21 -25.77
C GLY A 198 -5.26 3.16 -24.29
N ILE A 199 -4.33 3.59 -23.44
CA ILE A 199 -4.53 3.80 -22.01
C ILE A 199 -5.16 5.17 -21.79
N SER A 200 -6.32 5.21 -21.13
CA SER A 200 -6.99 6.46 -20.75
C SER A 200 -6.36 7.03 -19.48
N PHE A 201 -5.97 8.30 -19.49
CA PHE A 201 -5.47 8.97 -18.29
C PHE A 201 -6.61 9.65 -17.53
N LEU A 202 -6.79 9.31 -16.25
CA LEU A 202 -7.84 9.80 -15.38
C LEU A 202 -7.22 10.47 -14.14
N SER A 203 -7.01 11.79 -14.20
CA SER A 203 -6.35 12.54 -13.13
C SER A 203 -7.34 13.31 -12.25
N TYR A 204 -7.19 13.15 -10.94
CA TYR A 204 -8.01 13.75 -9.90
C TYR A 204 -7.11 14.63 -9.02
N CYS A 205 -6.71 15.78 -9.57
CA CYS A 205 -5.81 16.75 -8.94
C CYS A 205 -6.51 18.12 -8.87
N GLU A 206 -7.58 18.21 -8.08
CA GLU A 206 -8.48 19.39 -8.10
C GLU A 206 -7.98 20.59 -7.31
N SER A 207 -8.55 21.75 -7.66
CA SER A 207 -8.12 23.07 -7.18
C SER A 207 -9.06 23.73 -6.16
N THR A 208 -10.24 23.17 -5.93
CA THR A 208 -11.28 23.76 -5.05
C THR A 208 -10.93 23.69 -3.57
N THR A 209 -10.29 22.60 -3.16
CA THR A 209 -9.42 22.59 -1.99
C THR A 209 -7.99 22.58 -2.53
N PRO A 210 -7.17 23.60 -2.25
CA PRO A 210 -5.82 23.65 -2.78
C PRO A 210 -4.94 22.58 -2.11
N ASP A 211 -4.78 21.45 -2.80
CA ASP A 211 -3.71 20.49 -2.57
C ASP A 211 -2.40 21.10 -3.13
N PRO A 212 -1.35 21.31 -2.32
CA PRO A 212 -0.11 21.96 -2.75
C PRO A 212 0.74 21.11 -3.72
N LEU A 213 0.47 19.80 -3.86
CA LEU A 213 1.08 18.95 -4.89
C LEU A 213 0.41 19.16 -6.25
N CYS A 214 -0.91 19.38 -6.28
CA CYS A 214 -1.68 19.70 -7.48
C CYS A 214 -1.66 21.19 -7.88
N THR A 215 -1.60 22.09 -6.89
CA THR A 215 -1.82 23.54 -7.05
C THR A 215 -0.63 24.36 -6.55
N ASN A 216 -0.65 25.67 -6.82
CA ASN A 216 0.36 26.58 -6.29
C ASN A 216 0.35 26.59 -4.75
N PRO A 217 1.53 26.71 -4.10
CA PRO A 217 1.62 26.74 -2.64
C PRO A 217 0.87 27.95 -2.07
N ILE A 218 0.16 27.73 -0.97
CA ILE A 218 -0.79 28.70 -0.37
C ILE A 218 -0.12 29.53 0.74
N GLU A 219 1.01 29.07 1.30
CA GLU A 219 1.58 29.59 2.55
C GLU A 219 3.07 29.93 2.44
N ASP A 220 3.48 30.93 3.23
CA ASP A 220 4.88 31.27 3.51
C ASP A 220 5.54 30.18 4.40
N PHE A 221 5.94 29.06 3.79
CA PHE A 221 6.64 28.00 4.52
C PHE A 221 8.07 28.40 4.94
N PRO A 222 8.58 27.96 6.11
CA PRO A 222 9.94 28.30 6.53
C PRO A 222 11.01 27.73 5.60
N HIS A 223 11.94 28.57 5.14
CA HIS A 223 13.13 28.15 4.38
C HIS A 223 14.27 27.59 5.26
N ASN A 224 13.95 27.09 6.46
CA ASN A 224 14.89 26.39 7.33
C ASN A 224 14.39 24.94 7.52
N PRO A 225 15.20 23.90 7.19
CA PRO A 225 14.74 22.51 7.23
C PRO A 225 14.08 22.08 8.53
N LYS A 226 14.61 22.48 9.69
CA LYS A 226 14.01 22.12 10.98
C LYS A 226 12.69 22.86 11.21
N ALA A 227 12.66 24.18 11.00
CA ALA A 227 11.44 24.97 11.17
C ALA A 227 10.33 24.56 10.17
N PHE A 228 10.72 24.08 8.99
CA PHE A 228 9.81 23.52 7.99
C PHE A 228 9.15 22.22 8.49
N ILE A 229 9.93 21.27 9.02
CA ILE A 229 9.41 20.03 9.64
C ILE A 229 8.54 20.36 10.86
N ASP A 230 8.96 21.31 11.70
CA ASP A 230 8.18 21.78 12.85
C ASP A 230 6.82 22.38 12.39
N ARG A 231 6.79 23.15 11.28
CA ARG A 231 5.56 23.70 10.68
C ARG A 231 4.64 22.61 10.12
N LEU A 232 5.18 21.64 9.38
CA LEU A 232 4.39 20.49 8.90
C LEU A 232 3.74 19.74 10.07
N LYS A 233 4.51 19.48 11.14
CA LYS A 233 3.98 18.81 12.33
C LYS A 233 2.85 19.60 12.98
N ALA A 234 3.00 20.92 13.13
CA ALA A 234 1.98 21.79 13.72
C ALA A 234 0.66 21.76 12.91
N ILE A 235 0.73 21.77 11.58
CA ILE A 235 -0.46 21.66 10.71
C ILE A 235 -1.24 20.36 10.98
N TRP A 236 -0.54 19.25 11.25
CA TRP A 236 -1.17 17.97 11.60
C TRP A 236 -1.63 17.86 13.06
N GLU A 237 -1.04 18.63 13.97
CA GLU A 237 -1.52 18.73 15.37
C GLU A 237 -2.83 19.53 15.46
N GLU A 238 -3.07 20.43 14.51
CA GLU A 238 -4.27 21.29 14.41
C GLU A 238 -5.39 20.71 13.53
N VAL A 239 -5.21 19.52 12.93
CA VAL A 239 -6.18 18.97 11.97
C VAL A 239 -7.53 18.61 12.60
N ASP A 240 -8.62 19.03 11.96
CA ASP A 240 -9.97 18.63 12.36
C ASP A 240 -10.22 17.15 12.00
N THR A 241 -10.41 16.32 13.03
CA THR A 241 -10.68 14.88 12.90
C THR A 241 -12.16 14.52 13.11
N THR A 242 -13.06 15.50 13.28
CA THR A 242 -14.49 15.25 13.58
C THR A 242 -15.18 14.38 12.53
N HIS A 243 -14.83 14.58 11.26
CA HIS A 243 -15.36 13.84 10.11
C HIS A 243 -14.60 12.54 9.78
N MET A 244 -13.51 12.23 10.48
CA MET A 244 -12.68 11.05 10.23
C MET A 244 -13.22 9.80 10.95
N ASN A 245 -13.09 8.64 10.31
CA ASN A 245 -13.32 7.34 10.98
C ASN A 245 -12.14 6.96 11.89
N ASP A 246 -12.28 5.90 12.69
CA ASP A 246 -11.26 5.48 13.66
C ASP A 246 -9.92 5.10 13.02
N VAL A 247 -9.94 4.53 11.81
CA VAL A 247 -8.73 4.11 11.07
C VAL A 247 -7.98 5.34 10.54
N GLN A 248 -8.70 6.35 10.06
CA GLN A 248 -8.13 7.63 9.64
C GLN A 248 -7.55 8.40 10.85
N LYS A 249 -8.21 8.37 12.01
CA LYS A 249 -7.69 8.95 13.25
C LYS A 249 -6.40 8.26 13.73
N GLU A 250 -6.35 6.94 13.64
CA GLU A 250 -5.13 6.16 13.91
C GLU A 250 -4.00 6.59 12.96
N ALA A 251 -4.29 6.73 11.67
CA ALA A 251 -3.33 7.17 10.66
C ALA A 251 -2.80 8.59 10.87
N VAL A 252 -3.62 9.55 11.32
CA VAL A 252 -3.15 10.89 11.74
C VAL A 252 -2.18 10.78 12.92
N GLY A 253 -2.52 9.97 13.92
CA GLY A 253 -1.68 9.75 15.10
C GLY A 253 -0.30 9.16 14.75
N GLU A 254 -0.24 8.30 13.74
CA GLU A 254 1.02 7.72 13.25
C GLU A 254 1.77 8.65 12.31
N LEU A 255 1.09 9.41 11.45
CA LEU A 255 1.71 10.42 10.60
C LEU A 255 2.45 11.47 11.45
N LEU A 256 1.87 11.88 12.58
CA LEU A 256 2.49 12.77 13.57
C LEU A 256 3.78 12.21 14.20
N VAL A 257 4.01 10.90 14.13
CA VAL A 257 5.22 10.22 14.62
C VAL A 257 6.20 9.94 13.48
N GLU A 258 5.73 9.37 12.37
CA GLU A 258 6.57 8.93 11.26
C GLU A 258 7.05 10.07 10.36
N LEU A 259 6.23 11.10 10.10
CA LEU A 259 6.63 12.26 9.29
C LEU A 259 7.90 12.93 9.84
N PRO A 260 7.96 13.42 11.11
CA PRO A 260 9.18 14.03 11.62
C PRO A 260 10.34 13.03 11.75
N LYS A 261 10.06 11.77 12.09
CA LYS A 261 11.07 10.71 12.23
C LYS A 261 11.76 10.37 10.91
N GLN A 262 11.04 10.39 9.80
CA GLN A 262 11.58 10.11 8.47
C GLN A 262 12.15 11.39 7.84
N ALA A 263 11.47 12.53 7.94
CA ALA A 263 11.99 13.81 7.43
C ALA A 263 13.31 14.25 8.08
N VAL A 264 13.59 13.84 9.33
CA VAL A 264 14.90 14.07 9.96
C VAL A 264 16.04 13.29 9.30
N LYS A 265 15.78 12.12 8.69
CA LYS A 265 16.78 11.39 7.91
C LYS A 265 17.09 12.12 6.61
N GLU A 266 16.05 12.64 5.98
CA GLU A 266 16.11 13.34 4.69
C GLU A 266 16.44 14.84 4.79
N LEU A 267 16.95 15.31 5.95
CA LEU A 267 17.28 16.72 6.20
C LEU A 267 18.24 17.32 5.17
N SER A 268 19.17 16.52 4.63
CA SER A 268 20.09 16.99 3.59
C SER A 268 19.36 17.26 2.27
N GLN A 269 18.43 16.38 1.89
CA GLN A 269 17.65 16.56 0.66
C GLN A 269 16.64 17.69 0.82
N LEU A 270 16.00 17.82 1.99
CA LEU A 270 15.15 18.98 2.31
C LEU A 270 15.91 20.32 2.20
N ALA A 271 17.18 20.36 2.62
CA ALA A 271 17.99 21.56 2.48
C ALA A 271 18.30 21.89 1.00
N THR A 272 18.56 20.88 0.18
CA THR A 272 18.73 21.01 -1.28
C THR A 272 17.44 21.51 -1.94
N ASP A 273 16.31 20.84 -1.70
CA ASP A 273 15.01 21.21 -2.27
C ASP A 273 14.57 22.61 -1.85
N ILE A 274 14.84 23.03 -0.60
CA ILE A 274 14.59 24.42 -0.17
C ILE A 274 15.44 25.42 -0.96
N ALA A 275 16.71 25.11 -1.21
CA ALA A 275 17.63 26.00 -1.93
C ALA A 275 17.30 26.10 -3.43
N GLU A 276 16.76 25.03 -4.01
CA GLU A 276 16.36 24.95 -5.43
C GLU A 276 14.92 25.44 -5.68
N GLY A 277 14.13 25.66 -4.62
CA GLY A 277 12.74 26.12 -4.72
C GLY A 277 11.71 24.98 -4.81
N HIS A 278 12.14 23.74 -4.65
CA HIS A 278 11.34 22.52 -4.71
C HIS A 278 10.56 22.21 -3.40
N LEU A 279 10.30 23.22 -2.55
CA LEU A 279 9.56 23.06 -1.28
C LEU A 279 8.23 22.32 -1.46
N ARG A 280 7.55 22.50 -2.60
CA ARG A 280 6.27 21.85 -2.91
C ARG A 280 6.32 20.33 -2.74
N ARG A 281 7.43 19.67 -3.10
CA ARG A 281 7.62 18.21 -2.92
C ARG A 281 7.26 17.78 -1.49
N TRP A 282 7.60 18.60 -0.51
CA TRP A 282 7.48 18.30 0.91
C TRP A 282 6.14 18.73 1.55
N MET A 283 5.23 19.36 0.80
CA MET A 283 4.01 19.97 1.37
C MET A 283 2.89 18.97 1.63
N LEU A 284 3.09 18.05 2.58
CA LEU A 284 2.08 17.08 2.98
C LEU A 284 1.03 17.71 3.91
N SER A 285 0.03 18.38 3.34
CA SER A 285 -1.06 19.06 4.06
C SER A 285 -2.34 18.20 4.19
N PRO A 286 -3.21 18.41 5.19
CA PRO A 286 -4.48 17.68 5.34
C PRO A 286 -5.38 17.68 4.11
N GLN A 287 -5.38 18.78 3.36
CA GLN A 287 -6.13 19.00 2.12
C GLN A 287 -5.87 17.90 1.07
N HIS A 288 -4.62 17.42 1.01
CA HIS A 288 -4.20 16.34 0.13
C HIS A 288 -4.99 15.05 0.41
N PHE A 289 -5.40 14.79 1.66
CA PHE A 289 -5.99 13.52 2.07
C PHE A 289 -7.51 13.41 1.82
N TRP A 290 -8.13 14.43 1.19
CA TRP A 290 -9.59 14.52 1.10
C TRP A 290 -10.22 13.81 -0.11
N TYR A 291 -9.43 13.30 -1.07
CA TYR A 291 -9.93 12.61 -2.27
C TYR A 291 -10.85 11.40 -1.97
N GLY A 292 -10.68 10.75 -0.81
CA GLY A 292 -11.53 9.64 -0.38
C GLY A 292 -12.89 10.03 0.21
N ILE A 293 -13.10 11.33 0.53
CA ILE A 293 -14.28 11.81 1.26
C ILE A 293 -15.01 12.99 0.58
N ASP A 294 -14.39 13.63 -0.42
CA ASP A 294 -14.98 14.74 -1.18
C ASP A 294 -15.80 14.30 -2.42
N GLY A 295 -15.95 12.99 -2.60
CA GLY A 295 -16.70 12.36 -3.70
C GLY A 295 -15.88 12.00 -4.93
N LYS A 296 -14.59 12.35 -5.01
CA LYS A 296 -13.73 12.04 -6.18
C LYS A 296 -13.66 10.54 -6.47
N VAL A 297 -13.61 9.70 -5.45
CA VAL A 297 -13.60 8.24 -5.60
C VAL A 297 -14.83 7.70 -6.33
N ASN A 298 -16.00 8.33 -6.20
CA ASN A 298 -17.20 7.95 -6.95
C ASN A 298 -17.08 8.36 -8.41
N THR A 299 -16.66 9.59 -8.68
CA THR A 299 -16.37 10.06 -10.05
C THR A 299 -15.32 9.18 -10.73
N ALA A 300 -14.25 8.83 -10.02
CA ALA A 300 -13.20 7.94 -10.50
C ALA A 300 -13.71 6.53 -10.85
N ALA A 301 -14.60 5.96 -10.04
CA ALA A 301 -15.21 4.67 -10.32
C ALA A 301 -16.12 4.76 -11.57
N ASP A 302 -17.00 5.76 -11.64
CA ASP A 302 -17.86 6.01 -12.80
C ASP A 302 -17.04 6.20 -14.09
N ASP A 303 -15.97 7.00 -14.03
CA ASP A 303 -15.07 7.27 -15.15
C ASP A 303 -14.34 6.01 -15.61
N LEU A 304 -13.84 5.18 -14.69
CA LEU A 304 -13.25 3.88 -15.03
C LEU A 304 -14.27 2.96 -15.71
N PHE A 305 -15.50 2.87 -15.19
CA PHE A 305 -16.54 2.07 -15.82
C PHE A 305 -16.96 2.63 -17.19
N ARG A 306 -16.88 3.95 -17.43
CA ARG A 306 -17.06 4.52 -18.79
C ARG A 306 -15.93 4.09 -19.74
N VAL A 307 -14.67 4.12 -19.31
CA VAL A 307 -13.53 3.64 -20.11
C VAL A 307 -13.66 2.15 -20.42
N TYR A 308 -13.96 1.34 -19.40
CA TYR A 308 -14.12 -0.12 -19.54
C TYR A 308 -15.28 -0.48 -20.49
N ASN A 309 -16.45 0.15 -20.35
CA ASN A 309 -17.59 -0.12 -21.24
C ASN A 309 -17.36 0.38 -22.68
N ALA A 310 -16.43 1.31 -22.91
CA ALA A 310 -16.03 1.74 -24.26
C ALA A 310 -15.02 0.78 -24.95
N GLN A 311 -14.52 -0.23 -24.23
CA GLN A 311 -13.62 -1.26 -24.76
C GLN A 311 -14.22 -2.70 -24.71
N LYS A 312 -15.55 -2.79 -24.56
CA LYS A 312 -16.34 -4.01 -24.77
C LYS A 312 -16.75 -4.16 -26.24
#